data_AF-B0EPF6-F1
#
_entry.id   AF-B0EPF6-F1
#
_cell.length_a   1.000
_cell.length_b   1.000
_cell.length_c   1.000
_cell.angle_alpha   90.00
_cell.angle_beta   90.00
_cell.angle_gamma   90.00
#
_symmetry.space_group_name_H-M   'P 1'
#
loop_
_entity.id
_entity.type
_entity.pdbx_description
1 polymer ?
#
loop_
_entity_poly.entity_id
_entity_poly.type
_entity_poly.pdbx_seq_one_letter_code
_entity_poly.pdbx_strand_id
1 'polypeptide(L)'
;MTQVFCSHILVKHTGSRNPHSWRETTITRTKEQAIQKLKVLREQIVKGKKDFRQTAIIESDCSSSTQGGLLLGTIEQYQKPFADAYLKLKVGEISDIIETDSGVHIILRLPEGTTQ
;
A
#
# COMPACT_ATOMS: atom_id res chain seq x y z
N MET A 1 21.05 -7.32 6.49
CA MET A 1 20.08 -6.89 5.44
C MET A 1 18.71 -6.81 6.10
N THR A 2 18.05 -5.65 6.05
CA THR A 2 16.72 -5.49 6.66
C THR A 2 15.67 -6.08 5.73
N GLN A 3 15.01 -7.15 6.17
CA GLN A 3 13.90 -7.74 5.44
C GLN A 3 12.62 -6.92 5.64
N VAL A 4 11.85 -6.82 4.56
CA VAL A 4 10.56 -6.15 4.52
C VAL A 4 9.49 -7.21 4.45
N PHE A 5 8.64 -7.24 5.48
CA PHE A 5 7.42 -8.03 5.52
C PHE A 5 6.27 -7.08 5.77
N CYS A 6 5.55 -6.73 4.71
CA CYS A 6 4.41 -5.82 4.85
C CYS A 6 3.33 -6.11 3.82
N SER A 7 2.12 -5.64 4.11
CA SER A 7 1.08 -5.50 3.10
C SER A 7 0.96 -4.03 2.73
N HIS A 8 0.79 -3.73 1.45
CA HIS A 8 0.52 -2.37 0.99
C HIS A 8 -0.78 -2.26 0.20
N ILE A 9 -1.39 -1.07 0.23
CA ILE A 9 -2.47 -0.69 -0.67
C ILE A 9 -1.96 0.46 -1.51
N LEU A 10 -1.84 0.24 -2.80
CA LEU A 10 -1.45 1.27 -3.77
C LEU A 10 -2.71 1.79 -4.45
N VAL A 11 -2.92 3.11 -4.42
CA VAL A 11 -3.93 3.78 -5.24
C VAL A 11 -3.19 4.68 -6.21
N LYS A 12 -3.32 4.35 -7.49
CA LYS A 12 -2.71 5.15 -8.56
C LYS A 12 -3.57 6.37 -8.87
N HIS A 13 -2.95 7.37 -9.47
CA HIS A 13 -3.59 8.59 -9.97
C HIS A 13 -3.01 8.98 -11.34
N THR A 14 -3.55 10.03 -11.96
CA THR A 14 -3.08 10.54 -13.26
C THR A 14 -1.60 10.92 -13.30
N GLY A 15 -1.04 11.28 -12.14
CA GLY A 15 0.39 11.59 -11.96
C GLY A 15 1.27 10.38 -11.63
N SER A 16 0.71 9.17 -11.54
CA SER A 16 1.48 7.94 -11.38
C SER A 16 2.30 7.67 -12.64
N ARG A 17 3.53 7.17 -12.48
CA ARG A 17 4.41 6.78 -13.61
C ARG A 17 3.72 5.88 -14.64
N ASN A 18 2.82 5.01 -14.18
CA ASN A 18 2.01 4.13 -15.02
C ASN A 18 0.55 4.20 -14.57
N PRO A 19 -0.31 5.08 -15.13
CA PRO A 19 -1.70 5.27 -14.71
C PRO A 19 -2.63 4.19 -15.29
N HIS A 20 -2.21 2.94 -15.17
CA HIS A 20 -2.90 1.73 -15.63
C HIS A 20 -2.79 0.70 -14.51
N SER A 21 -3.87 -0.01 -14.21
CA SER A 21 -3.86 -1.13 -13.27
C SER A 21 -4.67 -2.30 -13.82
N TRP A 22 -4.62 -3.43 -13.13
CA TRP A 22 -5.48 -4.57 -13.44
C TRP A 22 -6.97 -4.25 -13.25
N ARG A 23 -7.31 -3.21 -12.47
CA ARG A 23 -8.69 -2.75 -12.24
C ARG A 23 -9.17 -1.77 -13.30
N GLU A 24 -8.28 -0.87 -13.69
CA GLU A 24 -8.60 0.25 -14.57
C GLU A 24 -7.55 0.37 -15.66
N THR A 25 -7.99 0.22 -16.91
CA THR A 25 -7.13 0.42 -18.08
C THR A 25 -6.59 1.83 -18.14
N THR A 26 -7.33 2.85 -17.70
CA THR A 26 -6.82 4.23 -17.66
C THR A 26 -7.32 4.92 -16.41
N ILE A 27 -6.38 5.33 -15.56
CA ILE A 27 -6.67 5.94 -14.27
C ILE A 27 -6.80 7.45 -14.46
N THR A 28 -8.02 7.95 -14.32
CA THR A 28 -8.38 9.38 -14.53
C THR A 28 -8.46 10.18 -13.22
N ARG A 29 -8.39 9.51 -12.07
CA ARG A 29 -8.50 10.16 -10.76
C ARG A 29 -7.27 11.02 -10.44
N THR A 30 -7.51 12.17 -9.80
CA THR A 30 -6.43 13.07 -9.38
C THR A 30 -5.69 12.55 -8.17
N LYS A 31 -4.52 13.15 -7.88
CA LYS A 31 -3.74 12.83 -6.69
C LYS A 31 -4.54 13.06 -5.41
N GLU A 32 -5.23 14.20 -5.27
CA GLU A 32 -6.09 14.44 -4.10
C GLU A 32 -7.20 13.40 -3.96
N GLN A 33 -7.83 12.97 -5.06
CA GLN A 33 -8.85 11.93 -5.01
C GLN A 33 -8.27 10.60 -4.54
N ALA A 34 -7.08 10.23 -5.01
CA ALA A 34 -6.39 9.03 -4.56
C ALA A 34 -6.03 9.10 -3.06
N ILE A 35 -5.51 10.24 -2.60
CA ILE A 35 -5.21 10.49 -1.18
C ILE A 35 -6.49 10.40 -0.34
N GLN A 36 -7.57 11.05 -0.76
CA GLN A 36 -8.83 11.07 -0.01
C GLN A 36 -9.42 9.66 0.08
N LYS A 37 -9.41 8.91 -1.02
CA LYS A 37 -9.83 7.50 -1.05
C LYS A 37 -9.00 6.68 -0.07
N LEU A 38 -7.68 6.84 -0.08
CA LEU A 38 -6.78 6.11 0.80
C LEU A 38 -6.93 6.50 2.27
N LYS A 39 -7.21 7.78 2.59
CA LYS A 39 -7.54 8.25 3.94
C LYS A 39 -8.78 7.54 4.47
N VAL A 40 -9.85 7.48 3.68
CA VAL A 40 -11.10 6.80 4.06
C VAL A 40 -10.86 5.31 4.29
N LEU A 41 -10.10 4.65 3.41
CA LEU A 41 -9.77 3.23 3.57
C LEU A 41 -8.96 2.99 4.86
N ARG A 42 -7.91 3.78 5.08
CA ARG A 42 -7.10 3.72 6.31
C ARG A 42 -7.96 3.91 7.56
N GLU A 43 -8.84 4.90 7.57
CA GLU A 43 -9.72 5.14 8.71
C GLU A 43 -10.65 3.95 8.99
N GLN A 44 -11.23 3.35 7.95
CA GLN A 44 -12.08 2.16 8.13
C GLN A 44 -11.29 0.96 8.64
N ILE A 45 -10.05 0.78 8.20
CA ILE A 45 -9.17 -0.30 8.66
C ILE A 45 -8.78 -0.06 10.12
N VAL A 46 -8.36 1.15 10.48
CA VAL A 46 -8.00 1.52 11.86
C VAL A 46 -9.19 1.38 12.81
N LYS A 47 -10.41 1.69 12.35
CA LYS A 47 -11.65 1.47 13.10
C LYS A 47 -12.08 -0.01 13.19
N GLY A 48 -11.35 -0.94 12.57
CA GLY A 48 -11.69 -2.36 12.54
C GLY A 48 -12.92 -2.70 11.71
N LYS A 49 -13.39 -1.80 10.84
CA LYS A 49 -14.55 -2.03 9.97
C LYS A 49 -14.21 -2.86 8.73
N LYS A 50 -12.95 -2.87 8.32
CA LYS A 50 -12.45 -3.59 7.15
C LYS A 50 -11.09 -4.20 7.42
N ASP A 51 -10.87 -5.40 6.93
CA ASP A 51 -9.55 -6.01 6.89
C ASP A 51 -8.65 -5.32 5.87
N PHE A 52 -7.40 -5.04 6.27
CA PHE A 52 -6.39 -4.47 5.38
C PHE A 52 -6.17 -5.39 4.16
N ARG A 53 -6.07 -6.70 4.40
CA ARG A 53 -5.83 -7.70 3.36
C ARG A 53 -6.95 -7.73 2.31
N GLN A 54 -8.21 -7.75 2.75
CA GLN A 54 -9.38 -7.72 1.84
C GLN A 54 -9.44 -6.40 1.09
N THR A 55 -9.21 -5.29 1.79
CA THR A 55 -9.17 -3.97 1.16
C THR A 55 -8.06 -3.90 0.13
N ALA A 56 -6.90 -4.50 0.37
CA ALA A 56 -5.82 -4.57 -0.60
C ALA A 56 -6.20 -5.39 -1.85
N ILE A 57 -6.90 -6.51 -1.69
CA ILE A 57 -7.37 -7.33 -2.82
C ILE A 57 -8.32 -6.52 -3.70
N ILE A 58 -9.27 -5.83 -3.08
CA ILE A 58 -10.35 -5.15 -3.81
C ILE A 58 -9.87 -3.81 -4.34
N GLU A 59 -9.12 -3.04 -3.55
CA GLU A 59 -8.83 -1.63 -3.81
C GLU A 59 -7.43 -1.33 -4.37
N SER A 60 -6.45 -2.20 -4.17
CA SER A 60 -5.06 -1.93 -4.58
C SER A 60 -4.88 -2.08 -6.09
N ASP A 61 -4.28 -1.05 -6.71
CA ASP A 61 -3.87 -1.02 -8.12
C ASP A 61 -2.54 -1.73 -8.39
N CYS A 62 -1.94 -2.36 -7.37
CA CYS A 62 -0.75 -3.18 -7.52
C CYS A 62 -1.11 -4.62 -7.88
N SER A 63 -0.26 -5.32 -8.63
CA SER A 63 -0.41 -6.76 -8.91
C SER A 63 -0.35 -7.64 -7.66
N SER A 64 0.27 -7.16 -6.58
CA SER A 64 0.28 -7.85 -5.29
C SER A 64 -1.08 -7.82 -4.58
N SER A 65 -2.08 -7.11 -5.12
CA SER A 65 -3.47 -7.12 -4.60
C SER A 65 -3.99 -8.55 -4.41
N THR A 66 -3.70 -9.46 -5.34
CA THR A 66 -4.13 -10.88 -5.29
C THR A 66 -3.69 -11.62 -4.02
N GLN A 67 -2.54 -11.22 -3.44
CA GLN A 67 -2.03 -11.77 -2.19
C GLN A 67 -2.38 -10.91 -0.96
N GLY A 68 -3.30 -9.95 -1.10
CA GLY A 68 -3.63 -9.01 -0.04
C GLY A 68 -2.60 -7.91 0.13
N GLY A 69 -1.98 -7.50 -0.98
CA GLY A 69 -0.96 -6.47 -1.00
C GLY A 69 0.37 -6.91 -0.41
N LEU A 70 0.60 -8.21 -0.21
CA LEU A 70 1.81 -8.73 0.41
C LEU A 70 3.05 -8.33 -0.40
N LEU A 71 4.02 -7.74 0.27
CA LEU A 71 5.32 -7.36 -0.25
C LEU A 71 6.41 -7.98 0.63
N LEU A 72 7.25 -8.77 -0.03
CA LEU A 72 8.39 -9.46 0.56
C LEU A 72 9.64 -9.06 -0.21
N GLY A 73 10.72 -8.76 0.51
CA GLY A 73 11.99 -8.39 -0.11
C GLY A 73 12.96 -7.73 0.85
N THR A 74 14.02 -7.16 0.31
CA THR A 74 14.97 -6.36 1.07
C THR A 74 14.61 -4.89 0.94
N ILE A 75 14.84 -4.10 2.00
CA ILE A 75 14.49 -2.68 2.01
C ILE A 75 15.08 -1.87 0.85
N GLU A 76 16.25 -2.29 0.34
CA GLU A 76 16.96 -1.69 -0.79
C GLU A 76 16.21 -1.84 -2.13
N GLN A 77 15.27 -2.77 -2.23
CA GLN A 77 14.44 -2.97 -3.44
C GLN A 77 13.28 -1.97 -3.53
N TYR A 78 12.97 -1.26 -2.45
CA TYR A 78 11.86 -0.31 -2.39
C TYR A 78 12.35 1.13 -2.49
N GLN A 79 11.46 2.03 -2.93
CA GLN A 79 11.79 3.46 -3.00
C GLN A 79 12.05 4.02 -1.59
N LYS A 80 12.97 5.00 -1.49
CA LYS A 80 13.32 5.68 -0.22
C LYS A 80 12.11 6.06 0.65
N PRO A 81 11.05 6.73 0.13
CA PRO A 81 9.89 7.09 0.96
C PRO A 81 9.14 5.87 1.53
N PHE A 82 9.08 4.77 0.78
CA PHE A 82 8.46 3.52 1.24
C PHE A 82 9.31 2.86 2.33
N ALA A 83 10.62 2.78 2.10
CA ALA A 83 11.58 2.23 3.05
C ALA A 83 11.59 2.99 4.38
N ASP A 84 11.66 4.32 4.34
CA ASP A 84 11.68 5.18 5.52
C ASP A 84 10.39 5.04 6.34
N ALA A 85 9.23 4.99 5.68
CA ALA A 85 7.97 4.75 6.34
C ALA A 85 7.92 3.36 6.99
N TYR A 86 8.34 2.30 6.28
CA TYR A 86 8.38 0.94 6.84
C TYR A 86 9.27 0.84 8.08
N LEU A 87 10.45 1.49 8.07
CA LEU A 87 11.37 1.49 9.21
C LEU A 87 10.79 2.18 10.46
N LYS A 88 9.94 3.19 10.26
CA LYS A 88 9.26 3.91 11.34
C LYS A 88 8.11 3.11 11.97
N LEU A 89 7.49 2.21 11.21
CA LEU A 89 6.36 1.42 11.68
C LEU A 89 6.77 0.29 12.63
N LYS A 90 5.92 0.02 13.60
CA LYS A 90 6.01 -1.21 14.41
C LYS A 90 5.21 -2.35 13.76
N VAL A 91 5.52 -3.58 14.13
CA VAL A 91 4.76 -4.76 13.68
C VAL A 91 3.29 -4.61 14.08
N GLY A 92 2.37 -4.78 13.12
CA GLY A 92 0.93 -4.56 13.28
C GLY A 92 0.48 -3.12 13.06
N GLU A 93 1.41 -2.18 12.85
CA GLU A 93 1.09 -0.77 12.66
C GLU A 93 0.88 -0.41 11.18
N ILE A 94 -0.03 0.55 10.96
CA ILE A 94 -0.37 1.07 9.62
C ILE A 94 0.23 2.47 9.48
N SER A 95 1.01 2.68 8.42
CA SER A 95 1.56 3.99 8.08
C SER A 95 0.51 5.01 7.69
N ASP A 96 0.95 6.26 7.73
CA ASP A 96 0.30 7.33 7.01
C ASP A 96 0.45 7.16 5.49
N ILE A 97 -0.13 8.08 4.75
CA ILE A 97 -0.13 8.04 3.30
C ILE A 97 1.26 8.40 2.80
N ILE A 98 1.85 7.47 2.06
CA ILE A 98 3.18 7.58 1.47
C ILE A 98 3.00 7.85 0.00
N GLU A 99 3.71 8.84 -0.51
CA GLU A 99 3.70 9.19 -1.91
C GLU A 99 4.98 8.68 -2.57
N THR A 100 4.81 7.99 -3.68
CA THR A 100 5.91 7.45 -4.49
C THR A 100 5.64 7.77 -5.96
N ASP A 101 6.62 7.54 -6.84
CA ASP A 101 6.40 7.70 -8.29
C ASP A 101 5.30 6.77 -8.83
N SER A 102 5.01 5.68 -8.11
CA SER A 102 3.95 4.74 -8.50
C SER A 102 2.56 5.25 -8.14
N GLY A 103 2.43 6.16 -7.19
CA GLY A 103 1.15 6.67 -6.68
C GLY A 103 1.19 6.85 -5.17
N VAL A 104 0.03 6.70 -4.52
CA VAL A 104 -0.10 6.83 -3.07
C VAL A 104 -0.33 5.49 -2.41
N HIS A 105 0.34 5.25 -1.30
CA HIS A 105 0.43 3.95 -0.63
C HIS A 105 0.17 4.09 0.86
N ILE A 106 -0.44 3.05 1.44
CA ILE A 106 -0.35 2.78 2.88
C ILE A 106 0.27 1.42 3.06
N ILE A 107 1.06 1.27 4.11
CA ILE A 107 1.79 0.06 4.47
C ILE A 107 1.29 -0.40 5.84
N LEU A 108 0.97 -1.69 5.95
CA LEU A 108 0.79 -2.42 7.18
C LEU A 108 2.02 -3.30 7.40
N ARG A 109 2.78 -3.06 8.46
CA ARG A 109 3.94 -3.90 8.79
C ARG A 109 3.46 -5.22 9.37
N LEU A 110 3.89 -6.33 8.78
CA LEU A 110 3.54 -7.68 9.21
C LEU A 110 4.64 -8.25 10.11
N PRO A 111 4.32 -9.20 11.01
CA PRO A 111 5.33 -9.92 11.76
C PRO A 111 6.17 -10.79 10.81
N GLU A 112 7.48 -10.75 11.02
CA GLU A 112 8.43 -11.68 10.39
C GLU A 112 8.05 -13.11 10.80
N GLY A 113 7.62 -13.93 9.84
CA GLY A 113 7.15 -15.30 10.11
C GLY A 113 5.65 -15.54 10.00
N THR A 114 4.87 -14.63 9.39
CA THR A 114 3.45 -14.89 9.04
C THR A 114 3.34 -15.84 7.83
N THR A 115 3.83 -17.06 8.00
CA THR A 115 3.42 -18.24 7.24
C THR A 115 2.40 -18.93 8.13
N GLN A 116 1.11 -18.72 7.85
CA GLN A 116 0.11 -19.73 8.16
C GLN A 116 -0.16 -20.50 6.88
#